data_AF-A0A937SCF9-F1
#
_entry.id   AF-A0A937SCF9-F1
#
_cell.length_a   1.000
_cell.length_b   1.000
_cell.length_c   1.000
_cell.angle_alpha   90.00
_cell.angle_beta   90.00
_cell.angle_gamma   90.00
#
_symmetry.space_group_name_H-M   'P 1'
#
loop_
_entity.id
_entity.type
_entity.pdbx_description
1 polymer ?
#
loop_
_entity_poly.entity_id
_entity_poly.type
_entity_poly.pdbx_seq_one_letter_code
_entity_poly.pdbx_strand_id
1 'polypeptide(L)'
;MKIEYEPEVDVLTIYLQDPETPLSHSSEIEPGVILNYAEDSSLSSVEILDASKRYPSGQLAASSVDEFIDLKMASKLASIAPVTLRTQAEKGKLWALRLGGQWVTTRERLQQYIDSRARKARI
;
A
#
# COMPACT_ATOMS: atom_id res chain seq x y z
N MET A 1 -8.83 5.91 -6.40
CA MET A 1 -7.50 6.49 -6.64
C MET A 1 -6.62 6.25 -5.42
N LYS A 2 -5.48 5.61 -5.62
CA LYS A 2 -4.51 5.21 -4.59
C LYS A 2 -3.11 5.52 -5.10
N ILE A 3 -2.20 5.98 -4.23
CA ILE A 3 -0.80 6.24 -4.58
C ILE A 3 0.06 5.45 -3.62
N GLU A 4 0.98 4.66 -4.15
CA GLU A 4 1.90 3.81 -3.38
C GLU A 4 3.33 3.96 -3.89
N TYR A 5 4.25 4.14 -2.97
CA TYR A 5 5.68 4.05 -3.22
C TYR A 5 6.19 2.77 -2.57
N GLU A 6 6.90 1.94 -3.32
CA GLU A 6 7.52 0.70 -2.88
C GLU A 6 9.05 0.88 -2.85
N PRO A 7 9.65 1.20 -1.69
CA PRO A 7 11.08 1.48 -1.60
C PRO A 7 11.97 0.29 -1.99
N GLU A 8 11.49 -0.95 -1.81
CA GLU A 8 12.26 -2.16 -2.12
C GLU A 8 12.60 -2.29 -3.61
N VAL A 9 11.67 -1.88 -4.49
CA VAL A 9 11.83 -1.91 -5.96
C VAL A 9 11.99 -0.52 -6.57
N ASP A 10 11.90 0.53 -5.75
CA ASP A 10 11.95 1.95 -6.12
C ASP A 10 10.93 2.36 -7.19
N VAL A 11 9.68 1.93 -7.00
CA VAL A 11 8.56 2.22 -7.92
C VAL A 11 7.49 3.04 -7.21
N LEU A 12 7.04 4.12 -7.86
CA LEU A 12 5.85 4.87 -7.46
C LEU A 12 4.69 4.52 -8.39
N THR A 13 3.61 3.98 -7.84
CA THR A 13 2.43 3.59 -8.58
C THR A 13 1.23 4.47 -8.23
N ILE A 14 0.58 5.01 -9.24
CA ILE A 14 -0.68 5.76 -9.14
C ILE A 14 -1.77 4.88 -9.73
N TYR A 15 -2.60 4.29 -8.87
CA TYR A 15 -3.74 3.48 -9.26
C TYR A 15 -4.97 4.35 -9.50
N LEU A 16 -5.52 4.28 -10.71
CA LEU A 16 -6.78 4.91 -11.10
C LEU A 16 -7.96 3.96 -10.81
N GLN A 17 -7.71 2.65 -10.92
CA GLN A 17 -8.65 1.57 -10.59
C GLN A 17 -8.20 0.80 -9.34
N ASP A 18 -8.86 -0.32 -9.02
CA ASP A 18 -8.43 -1.22 -7.95
C ASP A 18 -7.05 -1.84 -8.32
N PRO A 19 -6.08 -1.91 -7.39
CA PRO A 19 -4.79 -2.58 -7.65
C PRO A 19 -4.91 -4.05 -8.08
N GLU A 20 -6.03 -4.72 -7.77
CA GLU A 20 -6.30 -6.10 -8.21
C GLU A 20 -6.97 -6.18 -9.59
N THR A 21 -7.26 -5.05 -10.25
CA THR A 21 -7.86 -5.06 -11.60
C THR A 21 -6.92 -5.78 -12.60
N PRO A 22 -7.40 -6.81 -13.33
CA PRO A 22 -6.60 -7.52 -14.32
C PRO A 22 -6.06 -6.60 -15.41
N LEU A 23 -4.76 -6.74 -15.70
CA LEU A 23 -4.07 -5.98 -16.73
C LEU A 23 -4.06 -6.73 -18.06
N SER A 24 -4.27 -5.99 -19.15
CA SER A 24 -4.12 -6.47 -20.52
C SER A 24 -2.69 -6.32 -21.02
N HIS A 25 -2.16 -5.10 -20.94
CA HIS A 25 -0.83 -4.76 -21.44
C HIS A 25 -0.32 -3.47 -20.79
N SER A 26 0.97 -3.23 -20.98
CA SER A 26 1.68 -2.05 -20.49
C SER A 26 2.41 -1.36 -21.64
N SER A 27 2.57 -0.04 -21.55
CA SER A 27 3.32 0.76 -22.50
C SER A 27 4.25 1.73 -21.78
N GLU A 28 5.53 1.73 -22.14
CA GLU A 28 6.48 2.72 -21.66
C GLU A 28 6.45 3.95 -22.59
N ILE A 29 5.96 5.08 -22.08
CA ILE A 29 5.76 6.29 -22.88
C ILE A 29 6.97 7.23 -22.84
N GLU A 30 7.76 7.13 -21.78
CA GLU A 30 9.05 7.80 -21.56
C GLU A 30 9.90 6.87 -20.69
N PRO A 31 11.24 6.99 -20.71
CA PRO A 31 12.10 6.14 -19.90
C PRO A 31 11.66 6.10 -18.43
N GLY A 32 11.29 4.92 -17.95
CA GLY A 32 10.80 4.61 -16.61
C GLY A 32 9.42 5.19 -16.27
N VAL A 33 8.58 5.50 -17.26
CA VAL A 33 7.17 5.87 -17.07
C VAL A 33 6.29 4.89 -17.84
N ILE A 34 5.55 4.07 -17.11
CA ILE A 34 4.77 2.96 -17.65
C ILE A 34 3.29 3.22 -17.43
N LEU A 35 2.49 3.04 -18.48
CA LEU A 35 1.04 3.06 -18.46
C LEU A 35 0.52 1.62 -18.50
N ASN A 36 -0.30 1.24 -17.52
CA ASN A 36 -0.91 -0.08 -17.45
C ASN A 36 -2.38 -0.01 -17.83
N TYR A 37 -2.80 -0.83 -18.80
CA TYR A 37 -4.16 -0.86 -19.32
C TYR A 37 -4.90 -2.12 -18.84
N ALA A 38 -6.16 -1.96 -18.46
CA ALA A 38 -7.05 -3.07 -18.11
C ALA A 38 -7.56 -3.78 -19.38
N GLU A 39 -8.24 -4.92 -19.20
CA GLU A 39 -8.83 -5.72 -20.29
C GLU A 39 -9.83 -4.93 -21.16
N ASP A 40 -10.54 -3.96 -20.58
CA ASP A 40 -11.48 -3.08 -21.29
C ASP A 40 -10.80 -1.91 -22.01
N SER A 41 -9.47 -1.92 -22.09
CA SER A 41 -8.62 -0.86 -22.67
C SER A 41 -8.66 0.48 -21.91
N SER A 42 -9.24 0.53 -20.72
CA SER A 42 -9.12 1.69 -19.83
C SER A 42 -7.76 1.73 -19.13
N LEU A 43 -7.29 2.92 -18.76
CA LEU A 43 -6.04 3.09 -18.02
C LEU A 43 -6.24 2.70 -16.55
N SER A 44 -5.54 1.66 -16.10
CA SER A 44 -5.63 1.11 -14.74
C SER A 44 -4.68 1.81 -13.76
N SER A 45 -3.41 1.97 -14.15
CA SER A 45 -2.39 2.63 -13.32
C SER A 45 -1.26 3.26 -14.13
N VAL A 46 -0.49 4.11 -13.46
CA VAL A 46 0.76 4.69 -13.95
C VAL A 46 1.87 4.32 -12.98
N GLU A 47 2.97 3.77 -13.49
CA GLU A 47 4.17 3.45 -12.71
C GLU A 47 5.32 4.38 -13.11
N ILE A 48 6.07 4.81 -12.09
CA ILE A 48 7.29 5.60 -12.26
C ILE A 48 8.43 4.83 -11.60
N LEU A 49 9.33 4.32 -12.44
CA LEU A 49 10.54 3.60 -12.02
C LEU A 49 11.62 4.57 -11.54
N ASP A 50 12.53 4.08 -10.69
CA ASP A 50 13.60 4.89 -10.08
C ASP A 50 13.04 6.15 -9.40
N ALA A 51 11.91 6.02 -8.71
CA ALA A 51 11.16 7.16 -8.19
C ALA A 51 12.02 8.00 -7.22
N SER A 52 12.87 7.36 -6.41
CA SER A 52 13.81 8.03 -5.50
C SER A 52 14.83 8.94 -6.19
N LYS A 53 15.14 8.68 -7.47
CA LYS A 53 16.04 9.52 -8.28
C LYS A 53 15.32 10.69 -8.93
N ARG A 54 13.99 10.62 -9.04
CA ARG A 54 13.14 11.62 -9.70
C ARG A 54 12.50 12.59 -8.71
N TYR A 55 12.20 12.12 -7.51
CA TYR A 55 11.45 12.88 -6.51
C TYR A 55 12.16 12.94 -5.15
N PRO A 56 11.98 14.03 -4.39
CA PRO A 56 12.50 14.11 -3.03
C PRO A 56 11.90 13.02 -2.13
N SER A 57 12.73 12.43 -1.26
CA SER A 57 12.31 11.40 -0.30
C SER A 57 11.13 11.81 0.57
N GLY A 58 11.03 13.09 0.96
CA GLY A 58 9.90 13.60 1.73
C GLY A 58 8.55 13.54 0.99
N GLN A 59 8.55 13.61 -0.35
CA GLN A 59 7.32 13.45 -1.14
C GLN A 59 6.93 11.98 -1.26
N LEU A 60 7.91 11.09 -1.42
CA LEU A 60 7.70 9.65 -1.55
C LEU A 60 7.28 8.99 -0.22
N ALA A 61 7.81 9.49 0.90
CA ALA A 61 7.54 8.94 2.24
C ALA A 61 6.03 8.87 2.54
N ALA A 62 5.26 9.90 2.21
CA ALA A 62 3.81 9.96 2.47
C ALA A 62 3.00 8.88 1.74
N SER A 63 3.56 8.34 0.65
CA SER A 63 2.98 7.26 -0.15
C SER A 63 3.68 5.92 0.09
N SER A 64 4.72 5.88 0.92
CA SER A 64 5.50 4.67 1.16
C SER A 64 4.66 3.61 1.85
N VAL A 65 4.72 2.38 1.34
CA VAL A 65 4.07 1.22 1.96
C VAL A 65 4.73 0.82 3.28
N ASP A 66 6.00 1.21 3.45
CA ASP A 66 6.84 0.93 4.63
C ASP A 66 6.79 2.02 5.70
N GLU A 67 6.12 3.14 5.44
CA GLU A 67 6.01 4.20 6.44
C GLU A 67 5.22 3.72 7.66
N PHE A 68 5.77 3.98 8.85
CA PHE A 68 5.09 3.67 10.09
C PHE A 68 3.84 4.53 10.26
N ILE A 69 2.70 3.86 10.40
CA ILE A 69 1.41 4.46 10.72
C ILE A 69 0.99 4.03 12.12
N ASP A 70 0.41 4.96 12.89
CA ASP A 70 -0.19 4.62 14.17
C ASP A 70 -1.50 3.82 13.99
N LEU A 71 -1.97 3.18 15.06
CA LEU A 71 -3.21 2.41 15.01
C LEU A 71 -4.47 3.26 14.74
N LYS A 72 -4.40 4.59 14.91
CA LYS A 72 -5.50 5.49 14.59
C LYS A 72 -5.62 5.70 13.09
N MET A 73 -4.49 5.87 12.40
CA MET A 73 -4.42 5.90 10.94
C MET A 73 -4.80 4.54 10.35
N ALA A 74 -4.21 3.45 10.86
CA ALA A 74 -4.55 2.09 10.42
C ALA A 74 -6.04 1.77 10.57
N SER A 75 -6.66 2.24 11.65
CA SER A 75 -8.11 2.10 11.88
C SER A 75 -8.94 2.74 10.78
N LYS A 76 -8.58 3.95 10.34
CA LYS A 76 -9.27 4.67 9.26
C LYS A 76 -9.12 3.93 7.93
N LEU A 77 -7.91 3.47 7.62
CA LEU A 77 -7.62 2.77 6.37
C LEU A 77 -8.38 1.44 6.26
N ALA A 78 -8.44 0.67 7.36
CA ALA A 78 -9.03 -0.66 7.35
C ALA A 78 -10.53 -0.69 7.71
N SER A 79 -11.11 0.42 8.16
CA SER A 79 -12.44 0.45 8.80
C SER A 79 -12.56 -0.53 9.97
N ILE A 80 -11.50 -0.68 10.76
CA ILE A 80 -11.42 -1.56 11.95
C ILE A 80 -11.20 -0.70 13.19
N ALA A 81 -11.90 -0.97 14.30
CA ALA A 81 -11.73 -0.22 15.54
C ALA A 81 -10.26 -0.28 16.06
N PRO A 82 -9.67 0.83 16.56
CA PRO A 82 -8.27 0.84 17.01
C PRO A 82 -7.97 -0.17 18.12
N VAL A 83 -8.92 -0.39 19.03
CA VAL A 83 -8.81 -1.39 20.12
C VAL A 83 -8.70 -2.81 19.56
N THR A 84 -9.39 -3.09 18.47
CA THR A 84 -9.30 -4.38 17.77
C THR A 84 -7.93 -4.53 17.16
N LEU A 85 -7.43 -3.54 16.40
CA LEU A 85 -6.09 -3.59 15.83
C LEU A 85 -5.01 -3.78 16.91
N ARG A 86 -5.12 -3.07 18.03
CA ARG A 86 -4.23 -3.24 19.18
C ARG A 86 -4.26 -4.67 19.72
N THR A 87 -5.45 -5.23 19.94
CA THR A 87 -5.61 -6.61 20.42
C THR A 87 -4.96 -7.61 19.45
N GLN A 88 -5.01 -7.34 18.15
CA GLN A 88 -4.44 -8.23 17.13
C GLN A 88 -2.93 -8.10 17.04
N ALA A 89 -2.40 -6.90 17.26
CA ALA A 89 -0.98 -6.67 17.47
C ALA A 89 -0.45 -7.41 18.70
N GLU A 90 -1.13 -7.30 19.84
CA GLU A 90 -0.78 -8.01 21.08
C GLU A 90 -0.83 -9.54 20.91
N LYS A 91 -1.71 -10.05 20.04
CA LYS A 91 -1.81 -11.48 19.69
C LYS A 91 -0.82 -11.91 18.60
N GLY A 92 0.03 -11.02 18.10
CA GLY A 92 0.97 -11.29 17.00
C GLY A 92 0.31 -11.55 15.64
N LYS A 93 -0.99 -11.26 15.49
CA LYS A 93 -1.75 -11.47 14.25
C LYS A 93 -1.63 -10.30 13.28
N LEU A 94 -1.44 -9.10 13.81
CA LEU A 94 -1.03 -7.91 13.05
C LEU A 94 0.41 -7.61 13.46
N TRP A 95 1.32 -7.51 12.50
CA TRP A 95 2.67 -7.07 12.81
C TRP A 95 2.65 -5.58 13.22
N ALA A 96 3.22 -5.27 14.38
CA ALA A 96 3.31 -3.92 14.91
C ALA A 96 4.44 -3.83 15.96
N LEU A 97 4.97 -2.64 16.19
CA LEU A 97 5.99 -2.37 17.21
C LEU A 97 5.64 -1.15 18.06
N ARG A 98 6.35 -0.99 19.19
CA ARG A 98 6.22 0.19 20.06
C ARG A 98 7.26 1.23 19.67
N LEU A 99 6.81 2.39 19.21
CA LEU A 99 7.64 3.56 18.90
C LEU A 99 7.11 4.75 19.71
N GLY A 100 7.95 5.37 20.54
CA GLY A 100 7.51 6.49 21.39
C GLY A 100 6.34 6.16 22.33
N GLY A 101 6.19 4.90 22.74
CA GLY A 101 5.06 4.43 23.54
C GLY A 101 3.76 4.20 22.74
N GLN A 102 3.73 4.46 21.44
CA GLN A 102 2.59 4.18 20.57
C GLN A 102 2.80 2.87 19.81
N TRP A 103 1.70 2.15 19.54
CA TRP A 103 1.72 1.04 18.58
C TRP A 103 1.72 1.60 17.16
N VAL A 104 2.68 1.16 16.36
CA VAL A 104 2.77 1.48 14.94
C VAL A 104 2.89 0.20 14.10
N THR A 105 2.35 0.24 12.90
CA THR A 105 2.46 -0.79 11.85
C THR A 105 2.80 -0.10 10.54
N THR A 106 2.86 -0.80 9.42
CA THR A 106 2.98 -0.20 8.08
C THR A 106 1.70 -0.46 7.28
N ARG A 107 1.53 0.25 6.15
CA ARG A 107 0.37 0.02 5.26
C ARG A 107 0.39 -1.40 4.70
N GLU A 108 1.56 -1.87 4.30
CA GLU A 108 1.77 -3.23 3.79
C GLU A 108 1.36 -4.30 4.82
N ARG A 109 1.85 -4.19 6.05
CA ARG A 109 1.53 -5.16 7.13
C ARG A 109 0.06 -5.12 7.53
N LEU A 110 -0.58 -3.96 7.48
CA LEU A 110 -2.01 -3.83 7.68
C LEU A 110 -2.80 -4.52 6.57
N GLN A 111 -2.39 -4.37 5.30
CA GLN A 111 -3.05 -5.02 4.16
C GLN A 111 -2.93 -6.55 4.26
N GLN A 112 -1.73 -7.07 4.51
CA GLN A 112 -1.51 -8.52 4.74
C GLN A 112 -2.43 -9.08 5.83
N TYR A 113 -2.63 -8.31 6.91
CA TYR A 113 -3.58 -8.67 7.97
C TYR A 113 -5.03 -8.71 7.47
N ILE A 114 -5.48 -7.71 6.70
CA ILE A 114 -6.84 -7.66 6.13
C ILE A 114 -7.08 -8.86 5.21
N ASP A 115 -6.14 -9.14 4.30
CA ASP A 115 -6.25 -10.24 3.34
C ASP A 115 -6.32 -11.60 4.04
N SER A 116 -5.53 -11.77 5.11
CA SER A 116 -5.58 -12.98 5.93
C SER A 116 -6.94 -13.20 6.61
N ARG A 117 -7.64 -12.11 6.99
CA ARG A 117 -8.99 -12.19 7.56
C ARG A 117 -10.03 -12.52 6.51
N ALA A 118 -9.96 -11.87 5.34
CA ALA A 118 -10.90 -12.11 4.24
C ALA A 118 -10.85 -13.57 3.78
N ARG A 119 -9.63 -14.13 3.69
CA ARG A 119 -9.43 -15.55 3.37
C ARG A 119 -10.07 -16.48 4.39
N LYS A 120 -9.97 -16.17 5.70
CA LYS A 120 -10.59 -16.97 6.77
C LYS A 120 -12.11 -16.87 6.82
N ALA A 121 -12.70 -15.76 6.37
CA ALA A 121 -14.15 -15.60 6.35
C ALA A 121 -14.83 -16.37 5.20
N ARG A 122 -14.05 -16.78 4.19
CA ARG A 122 -14.52 -17.56 3.02
C ARG A 122 -14.46 -19.09 3.22
N ILE A 123 -13.96 -19.56 4.37
CA ILE A 123 -13.84 -20.98 4.75
C ILE A 123 -14.82 -21.25 5.88
#